data_AF-G7VC32-F1
#
_entry.id   AF-G7VC32-F1
#
_cell.length_a   1.000
_cell.length_b   1.000
_cell.length_c   1.000
_cell.angle_alpha   90.00
_cell.angle_beta   90.00
_cell.angle_gamma   90.00
#
_symmetry.space_group_name_H-M   'P 1'
#
loop_
_entity.id
_entity.type
_entity.pdbx_description
1 polymer ?
#
loop_
_entity_poly.entity_id
_entity_poly.type
_entity_poly.pdbx_seq_one_letter_code
_entity_poly.pdbx_strand_id
1 'polypeptide(L)'
;MATLPVEYLRTTRLFREKIGDVEIISFEVPVHKYFSRNEIPYLATALDVDFRKMENLITDMKYGRVAVEKLWAYRMDADIIRENKKVLLPDLASNPVDGEVDEFEDAKVLKIHVGPLKEYVRVFVRPRQGFREVVVYRKPPHPAFVRYVAYL
;
A
#
# COMPACT_ATOMS: atom_id res chain seq x y z
N MET A 1 22.59 18.32 -18.13
CA MET A 1 22.33 17.30 -17.10
C MET A 1 21.29 16.33 -17.65
N ALA A 2 21.67 15.09 -17.95
CA ALA A 2 20.68 14.07 -18.31
C ALA A 2 19.94 13.70 -17.02
N THR A 3 18.67 14.12 -16.91
CA THR A 3 17.77 13.66 -15.85
C THR A 3 17.58 12.16 -16.05
N LEU A 4 18.06 11.36 -15.10
CA LEU A 4 17.72 9.93 -15.04
C LEU A 4 16.19 9.80 -15.12
N PRO A 5 15.66 8.83 -15.89
CA PRO A 5 14.22 8.65 -16.01
C PRO A 5 13.61 8.46 -14.63
N VAL A 6 12.46 9.08 -14.38
CA VAL A 6 11.75 8.97 -13.10
C VAL A 6 11.37 7.50 -12.89
N GLU A 7 12.02 6.85 -11.92
CA GLU A 7 11.63 5.51 -11.50
C GLU A 7 10.43 5.57 -10.56
N TYR A 8 9.26 5.21 -11.10
CA TYR A 8 7.98 5.11 -10.38
C TYR A 8 7.88 3.86 -9.51
N LEU A 9 8.72 2.85 -9.72
CA LEU A 9 8.81 1.65 -8.90
C LEU A 9 10.22 1.50 -8.36
N ARG A 10 10.35 1.36 -7.05
CA ARG A 10 11.63 1.22 -6.35
C ARG A 10 11.56 0.11 -5.32
N THR A 11 12.70 -0.50 -5.01
CA THR A 11 12.83 -1.32 -3.82
C THR A 11 13.06 -0.40 -2.63
N THR A 12 12.21 -0.48 -1.61
CA THR A 12 12.40 0.29 -0.38
C THR A 12 13.06 -0.55 0.71
N ARG A 13 13.56 0.12 1.75
CA ARG A 13 14.20 -0.54 2.87
C ARG A 13 13.19 -1.41 3.62
N LEU A 14 13.64 -2.60 4.01
CA LEU A 14 12.92 -3.48 4.93
C LEU A 14 13.34 -3.21 6.37
N PHE A 15 12.38 -3.40 7.28
CA PHE A 15 12.50 -3.19 8.72
C PHE A 15 11.96 -4.43 9.42
N ARG A 16 12.66 -4.89 10.46
CA ARG A 16 12.07 -5.83 11.40
C ARG A 16 11.42 -5.03 12.51
N GLU A 17 10.12 -5.22 12.68
CA GLU A 17 9.32 -4.56 13.70
C GLU A 17 8.85 -5.60 14.72
N LYS A 18 8.94 -5.25 16.00
CA LYS A 18 8.38 -6.06 17.09
C LYS A 18 7.06 -5.45 17.54
N ILE A 19 5.96 -6.17 17.35
CA ILE A 19 4.59 -5.77 17.72
C ILE A 19 4.12 -6.70 18.84
N GLY A 20 4.25 -6.23 20.08
CA GLY A 20 4.09 -7.10 21.25
C GLY A 20 5.16 -8.20 21.25
N ASP A 21 4.74 -9.47 21.20
CA ASP A 21 5.63 -10.63 21.11
C ASP A 21 5.84 -11.14 19.68
N VAL A 22 5.28 -10.46 18.69
CA VAL A 22 5.34 -10.86 17.27
C VAL A 22 6.41 -10.05 16.57
N GLU A 23 7.31 -10.71 15.84
CA GLU A 23 8.25 -10.05 14.92
C GLU A 23 7.67 -10.11 13.50
N ILE A 24 7.62 -8.96 12.82
CA ILE A 24 7.16 -8.85 11.44
C ILE A 24 8.18 -8.11 10.58
N ILE A 25 8.21 -8.43 9.29
CA ILE A 25 9.00 -7.69 8.30
C ILE A 25 8.10 -6.65 7.65
N SER A 26 8.51 -5.39 7.68
CA SER A 26 7.78 -4.29 7.05
C SER A 26 8.67 -3.55 6.06
N PHE A 27 8.06 -2.84 5.13
CA PHE A 27 8.76 -1.98 4.19
C PHE A 27 8.33 -0.52 4.37
N GLU A 28 9.22 0.40 4.02
CA GLU A 28 8.91 1.83 3.99
C GLU A 28 8.05 2.15 2.76
N VAL A 29 6.86 2.71 3.02
CA VAL A 29 5.95 3.22 2.00
C VAL A 29 6.35 4.65 1.65
N PRO A 30 6.71 4.94 0.39
CA PRO A 30 6.99 6.30 -0.03
C PRO A 30 5.75 7.19 0.10
N VAL A 31 5.94 8.40 0.62
CA VAL A 31 4.85 9.36 0.89
C VAL A 31 4.13 9.81 -0.40
N HIS A 32 4.87 10.03 -1.49
CA HIS A 32 4.32 10.48 -2.78
C HIS A 32 5.26 10.13 -3.95
N LYS A 33 4.78 10.29 -5.19
CA LYS A 33 5.51 10.21 -6.49
C LYS A 33 6.00 8.85 -6.97
N TYR A 34 6.36 7.93 -6.09
CA TYR A 34 6.80 6.60 -6.48
C TYR A 34 6.23 5.52 -5.55
N PHE A 35 6.26 4.30 -6.03
CA PHE A 35 5.77 3.11 -5.38
C PHE A 35 6.97 2.25 -4.96
N SER A 36 6.88 1.69 -3.77
CA SER A 36 7.65 0.51 -3.40
C SER A 36 7.10 -0.69 -4.17
N ARG A 37 7.99 -1.59 -4.61
CA ARG A 37 7.58 -2.87 -5.19
C ARG A 37 6.69 -3.69 -4.25
N ASN A 38 6.87 -3.54 -2.94
CA ASN A 38 6.06 -4.22 -1.93
C ASN A 38 4.64 -3.64 -1.80
N GLU A 39 4.32 -2.52 -2.46
CA GLU A 39 2.93 -2.02 -2.58
C GLU A 39 2.13 -2.75 -3.67
N ILE A 40 2.81 -3.38 -4.64
CA ILE A 40 2.16 -4.11 -5.74
C ILE A 40 1.25 -5.24 -5.21
N PRO A 41 1.67 -6.12 -4.28
CA PRO A 41 0.77 -7.12 -3.69
C PRO A 41 -0.53 -6.55 -3.14
N TYR A 42 -0.48 -5.39 -2.47
CA TYR A 42 -1.66 -4.73 -1.93
C TYR A 42 -2.61 -4.28 -3.04
N LEU A 43 -2.08 -3.58 -4.05
CA LEU A 43 -2.88 -3.04 -5.15
C LEU A 43 -3.43 -4.14 -6.05
N ALA A 44 -2.63 -5.16 -6.37
CA ALA A 44 -3.02 -6.32 -7.15
C ALA A 44 -4.20 -7.05 -6.48
N THR A 45 -4.11 -7.33 -5.18
CA THR A 45 -5.18 -7.98 -4.41
C THR A 45 -6.42 -7.08 -4.27
N ALA A 46 -6.22 -5.78 -4.02
CA ALA A 46 -7.32 -4.82 -3.88
C ALA A 46 -8.12 -4.64 -5.16
N LEU A 47 -7.45 -4.65 -6.30
CA LEU A 47 -8.06 -4.35 -7.60
C LEU A 47 -8.43 -5.61 -8.39
N ASP A 48 -8.16 -6.80 -7.86
CA ASP A 48 -8.33 -8.10 -8.51
C ASP A 48 -7.59 -8.16 -9.86
N VAL A 49 -6.32 -7.74 -9.85
CA VAL A 49 -5.44 -7.66 -11.01
C VAL A 49 -4.18 -8.48 -10.76
N ASP A 50 -3.70 -9.20 -11.78
CA ASP A 50 -2.43 -9.92 -11.73
C ASP A 50 -1.24 -9.00 -11.39
N PHE A 51 -0.26 -9.54 -10.67
CA PHE A 51 0.96 -8.84 -10.25
C PHE A 51 1.69 -8.14 -11.39
N ARG A 52 1.91 -8.81 -12.52
CA ARG A 52 2.63 -8.25 -13.66
C ARG A 52 1.81 -7.14 -14.32
N LYS A 53 0.50 -7.34 -14.43
CA LYS A 53 -0.40 -6.30 -14.96
C LYS A 53 -0.37 -5.06 -14.05
N MET A 54 -0.37 -5.24 -12.73
CA MET A 54 -0.27 -4.13 -11.78
C MET A 54 1.06 -3.38 -11.88
N GLU A 55 2.17 -4.11 -12.01
CA GLU A 55 3.49 -3.51 -12.24
C GLU A 55 3.53 -2.67 -13.52
N ASN A 56 2.93 -3.17 -14.61
CA ASN A 56 2.83 -2.46 -15.88
C ASN A 56 1.98 -1.19 -15.76
N LEU A 57 0.83 -1.25 -15.07
CA LEU A 57 -0.05 -0.10 -14.88
C LEU A 57 0.64 1.03 -14.09
N ILE A 58 1.47 0.70 -13.09
CA ILE A 58 2.27 1.69 -12.37
C ILE A 58 3.40 2.21 -13.27
N THR A 59 4.02 1.33 -14.06
CA THR A 59 5.09 1.71 -14.99
C THR A 59 4.60 2.59 -16.13
N ASP A 60 3.33 2.47 -16.53
CA ASP A 60 2.70 3.29 -17.57
C ASP A 60 2.73 4.80 -17.27
N MET A 61 2.90 5.17 -16.00
CA MET A 61 3.18 6.56 -15.60
C MET A 61 4.43 7.13 -16.29
N LYS A 62 5.44 6.29 -16.58
CA LYS A 62 6.64 6.69 -17.35
C LYS A 62 6.30 7.18 -18.75
N TYR A 63 5.20 6.69 -19.33
CA TYR A 63 4.75 7.05 -20.67
C TYR A 63 3.68 8.15 -20.65
N GLY A 64 3.47 8.82 -19.51
CA GLY A 64 2.48 9.89 -19.38
C GLY A 64 1.03 9.40 -19.27
N ARG A 65 0.80 8.09 -19.12
CA ARG A 65 -0.54 7.51 -18.87
C ARG A 65 -0.69 7.23 -17.38
N VAL A 66 -1.70 7.83 -16.75
CA VAL A 66 -1.96 7.62 -15.32
C VAL A 66 -3.01 6.52 -15.17
N ALA A 67 -2.57 5.30 -14.91
CA ALA A 67 -3.47 4.18 -14.60
C ALA A 67 -3.65 3.98 -13.08
N VAL A 68 -2.60 4.21 -12.30
CA VAL A 68 -2.66 4.16 -10.83
C VAL A 68 -1.86 5.32 -10.27
N GLU A 69 -2.49 6.12 -9.41
CA GLU A 69 -1.88 7.26 -8.73
C GLU A 69 -1.89 7.04 -7.22
N LYS A 70 -0.73 7.25 -6.58
CA LYS A 70 -0.64 7.36 -5.13
C LYS A 70 -0.87 8.81 -4.74
N LEU A 71 -1.96 9.05 -4.00
CA LEU A 71 -2.28 10.39 -3.51
C LEU A 71 -1.38 10.76 -2.32
N TRP A 72 -1.30 9.89 -1.32
CA TRP A 72 -0.47 10.10 -0.13
C TRP A 72 -0.29 8.82 0.70
N ALA A 73 0.76 8.81 1.52
CA ALA A 73 0.96 7.88 2.63
C ALA A 73 1.30 8.67 3.89
N TYR A 74 0.59 8.45 5.00
CA TYR A 74 0.85 9.13 6.28
C TYR A 74 0.79 8.20 7.49
N ARG A 75 1.58 8.54 8.51
CA ARG A 75 1.49 7.95 9.86
C ARG A 75 0.50 8.76 10.68
N MET A 76 -0.48 8.08 11.29
CA MET A 76 -1.60 8.78 11.93
C MET A 76 -1.27 9.36 13.31
N ASP A 77 -0.19 8.89 13.93
CA ASP A 77 0.34 9.38 15.22
C ASP A 77 1.56 10.29 15.03
N ALA A 78 1.85 10.66 13.79
CA ALA A 78 2.94 11.56 13.45
C ALA A 78 2.37 12.98 13.44
N ASP A 79 3.02 13.88 14.16
CA ASP A 79 2.72 15.30 14.07
C ASP A 79 3.17 15.79 12.68
N ILE A 80 2.21 16.14 11.83
CA ILE A 80 2.42 16.59 10.44
C ILE A 80 3.42 17.75 10.37
N ILE A 81 3.54 18.55 11.44
CA ILE A 81 4.39 19.74 11.48
C ILE A 81 5.80 19.42 12.02
N ARG A 82 5.97 18.36 12.82
CA ARG A 82 7.18 18.16 13.64
C ARG A 82 7.96 16.87 13.36
N GLU A 83 7.31 15.79 12.96
CA GLU A 83 7.98 14.50 12.78
C GLU A 83 7.53 13.81 11.50
N ASN A 84 8.45 13.68 10.55
CA ASN A 84 8.22 12.86 9.37
C ASN A 84 8.48 11.38 9.72
N LYS A 85 7.56 10.77 10.48
CA LYS A 85 7.66 9.34 10.79
C LYS A 85 7.43 8.52 9.53
N LYS A 86 8.26 7.51 9.34
CA LYS A 86 8.15 6.58 8.22
C LYS A 86 6.83 5.83 8.25
N VAL A 87 6.16 5.80 7.11
CA VAL A 87 5.00 4.93 6.92
C VAL A 87 5.52 3.53 6.66
N LEU A 88 5.15 2.59 7.50
CA LEU A 88 5.56 1.19 7.38
C LEU A 88 4.32 0.32 7.16
N LEU A 89 4.38 -0.57 6.18
CA LEU A 89 3.39 -1.63 5.96
C LEU A 89 4.09 -2.99 6.02
N PRO A 90 3.41 -4.06 6.50
CA PRO A 90 3.98 -5.39 6.50
C PRO A 90 4.26 -5.84 5.06
N ASP A 91 5.41 -6.45 4.84
CA ASP A 91 5.72 -7.03 3.54
C ASP A 91 4.93 -8.34 3.35
N LEU A 92 3.95 -8.35 2.44
CA LEU A 92 3.07 -9.50 2.26
C LEU A 92 3.80 -10.76 1.76
N ALA A 93 4.99 -10.61 1.16
CA ALA A 93 5.79 -11.74 0.69
C ALA A 93 6.70 -12.34 1.78
N SER A 94 7.08 -11.55 2.79
CA SER A 94 8.07 -11.93 3.81
C SER A 94 7.45 -12.32 5.15
N ASN A 95 6.12 -12.28 5.27
CA ASN A 95 5.40 -12.67 6.48
C ASN A 95 4.41 -13.80 6.20
N PRO A 96 4.04 -14.61 7.20
CA PRO A 96 2.86 -15.45 7.11
C PRO A 96 1.61 -14.56 7.03
N VAL A 97 0.93 -14.58 5.89
CA VAL A 97 -0.24 -13.75 5.63
C VAL A 97 -1.44 -14.63 5.34
N ASP A 98 -2.57 -14.24 5.93
CA ASP A 98 -3.90 -14.77 5.63
C ASP A 98 -4.87 -13.60 5.48
N GLY A 99 -6.08 -13.81 4.96
CA GLY A 99 -7.04 -12.73 4.86
C GLY A 99 -8.48 -13.14 4.59
N GLU A 100 -9.37 -12.22 4.95
CA GLU A 100 -10.81 -12.30 4.76
C GLU A 100 -11.27 -11.16 3.86
N VAL A 101 -12.36 -11.38 3.12
CA VAL A 101 -12.96 -10.36 2.25
C VAL A 101 -14.40 -10.15 2.67
N ASP A 102 -14.73 -8.92 3.04
CA ASP A 102 -16.12 -8.50 3.18
C ASP A 102 -16.53 -7.73 1.92
N GLU A 103 -17.54 -8.24 1.21
CA GLU A 103 -18.12 -7.56 0.06
C GLU A 103 -19.42 -6.86 0.46
N PHE A 104 -19.54 -5.60 0.04
CA PHE A 104 -20.70 -4.75 0.21
C PHE A 104 -21.14 -4.25 -1.17
N GLU A 105 -22.37 -3.74 -1.28
CA GLU A 105 -22.94 -3.25 -2.54
C GLU A 105 -22.01 -2.27 -3.28
N ASP A 106 -21.42 -1.31 -2.55
CA ASP A 106 -20.54 -0.27 -3.10
C ASP A 106 -19.14 -0.26 -2.47
N ALA A 107 -18.70 -1.38 -1.87
CA ALA A 107 -17.36 -1.45 -1.28
C ALA A 107 -16.86 -2.88 -1.12
N LYS A 108 -15.53 -3.04 -1.14
CA LYS A 108 -14.85 -4.26 -0.74
C LYS A 108 -13.90 -3.93 0.39
N VAL A 109 -13.87 -4.75 1.43
CA VAL A 109 -12.92 -4.62 2.54
C VAL A 109 -12.09 -5.88 2.65
N LEU A 110 -10.80 -5.76 2.36
CA LEU A 110 -9.83 -6.83 2.62
C LEU A 110 -9.33 -6.69 4.05
N LYS A 111 -9.46 -7.74 4.85
CA LYS A 111 -8.87 -7.86 6.17
C LYS A 111 -7.64 -8.75 6.06
N ILE A 112 -6.46 -8.18 6.30
CA ILE A 112 -5.19 -8.89 6.20
C ILE A 112 -4.70 -9.23 7.60
N HIS A 113 -4.44 -10.51 7.82
CA HIS A 113 -3.83 -11.08 9.01
C HIS A 113 -2.33 -11.23 8.77
N VAL A 114 -1.51 -10.93 9.79
CA VAL A 114 -0.05 -11.10 9.72
C VAL A 114 0.38 -11.96 10.91
N GLY A 115 0.63 -13.24 10.64
CA GLY A 115 0.79 -14.26 11.68
C GLY A 115 -0.39 -14.24 12.65
N PRO A 116 -0.17 -14.07 13.97
CA PRO A 116 -1.25 -14.01 14.95
C PRO A 116 -1.97 -12.64 15.01
N LEU A 117 -1.48 -11.62 14.29
CA LEU A 117 -2.09 -10.27 14.30
C LEU A 117 -3.33 -10.24 13.40
N LYS A 118 -4.51 -10.39 14.02
CA LYS A 118 -5.79 -10.35 13.31
C LYS A 118 -6.14 -8.96 12.82
N GLU A 119 -6.65 -8.93 11.58
CA GLU A 119 -6.97 -7.76 10.78
C GLU A 119 -5.97 -6.60 10.94
N TYR A 120 -4.67 -6.91 10.95
CA TYR A 120 -3.62 -5.94 11.23
C TYR A 120 -3.57 -4.83 10.19
N VAL A 121 -3.90 -5.18 8.95
CA VAL A 121 -4.12 -4.24 7.86
C VAL A 121 -5.53 -4.43 7.31
N ARG A 122 -6.22 -3.32 7.04
CA ARG A 122 -7.50 -3.31 6.32
C ARG A 122 -7.32 -2.53 5.03
N VAL A 123 -7.79 -3.08 3.92
CA VAL A 123 -7.79 -2.39 2.62
C VAL A 123 -9.23 -2.15 2.21
N PHE A 124 -9.62 -0.88 2.10
CA PHE A 124 -10.93 -0.47 1.64
C PHE A 124 -10.83 -0.13 0.16
N VAL A 125 -11.72 -0.73 -0.63
CA VAL A 125 -11.82 -0.48 -2.06
C VAL A 125 -13.23 0.03 -2.34
N ARG A 126 -13.32 1.21 -2.95
CA ARG A 126 -14.60 1.83 -3.30
C ARG A 126 -14.63 2.20 -4.78
N PRO A 127 -15.58 1.66 -5.57
CA PRO A 127 -15.83 2.16 -6.90
C PRO A 127 -16.33 3.61 -6.82
N ARG A 128 -15.81 4.44 -7.72
CA ARG A 128 -16.26 5.82 -7.98
C ARG A 128 -16.51 5.94 -9.47
N GLN A 129 -17.19 7.02 -9.88
CA GLN A 129 -17.37 7.30 -11.30
C GLN A 129 -16.00 7.51 -11.96
N GLY A 130 -15.58 6.55 -12.80
CA GLY A 130 -14.36 6.61 -13.59
C GLY A 130 -13.07 6.12 -12.89
N PHE A 131 -13.12 5.69 -11.63
CA PHE A 131 -11.95 5.12 -10.93
C PHE A 131 -12.33 4.27 -9.72
N ARG A 132 -11.37 3.48 -9.21
CA ARG A 132 -11.47 2.81 -7.91
C ARG A 132 -10.56 3.50 -6.91
N GLU A 133 -11.11 3.81 -5.75
CA GLU A 133 -10.38 4.34 -4.61
C GLU A 133 -9.88 3.17 -3.75
N VAL A 134 -8.58 3.11 -3.48
CA VAL A 134 -7.98 2.11 -2.59
C VAL A 134 -7.36 2.80 -1.39
N VAL A 135 -7.76 2.39 -0.20
CA VAL A 135 -7.26 2.91 1.07
C VAL A 135 -6.71 1.76 1.89
N VAL A 136 -5.41 1.80 2.20
CA VAL A 136 -4.75 0.84 3.08
C VAL A 136 -4.61 1.47 4.47
N TYR A 137 -5.16 0.82 5.48
CA TYR A 137 -5.07 1.22 6.87
C TYR A 137 -4.36 0.15 7.69
N ARG A 138 -3.26 0.51 8.35
CA ARG A 138 -2.56 -0.32 9.35
C ARG A 138 -3.05 0.06 10.74
N LYS A 139 -3.40 -0.94 11.56
CA LYS A 139 -3.82 -0.76 12.96
C LYS A 139 -2.64 -0.38 13.88
N PRO A 140 -2.91 0.08 15.12
CA PRO A 140 -1.89 0.28 16.16
C PRO A 140 -0.99 -0.95 16.37
N PRO A 141 0.23 -0.80 16.91
CA PRO A 141 0.76 0.37 17.63
C PRO A 141 1.31 1.47 16.72
N HIS A 142 1.46 1.18 15.43
CA HIS A 142 2.00 2.12 14.47
C HIS A 142 0.98 2.41 13.36
N PRO A 143 -0.13 3.11 13.66
CA PRO A 143 -1.16 3.36 12.67
C PRO A 143 -0.64 4.15 11.47
N ALA A 144 -1.01 3.69 10.28
CA ALA A 144 -0.64 4.26 9.01
C ALA A 144 -1.82 4.19 8.03
N PHE A 145 -1.84 5.12 7.10
CA PHE A 145 -2.89 5.25 6.10
C PHE A 145 -2.28 5.61 4.75
N VAL A 146 -2.63 4.86 3.72
CA VAL A 146 -2.14 5.05 2.35
C VAL A 146 -3.32 5.08 1.40
N ARG A 147 -3.36 6.06 0.49
CA ARG A 147 -4.47 6.27 -0.44
C ARG A 147 -4.00 6.27 -1.88
N TYR A 148 -4.71 5.53 -2.71
CA TYR A 148 -4.48 5.40 -4.14
C TYR A 148 -5.78 5.60 -4.91
N VAL A 149 -5.63 6.02 -6.17
CA VAL A 149 -6.68 6.07 -7.16
C VAL A 149 -6.25 5.21 -8.36
N ALA A 150 -7.10 4.31 -8.80
CA ALA A 150 -6.85 3.43 -9.93
C ALA A 150 -7.90 3.66 -11.03
N TYR A 151 -7.46 4.12 -12.19
CA TYR A 151 -8.25 4.34 -13.39
C TYR A 151 -8.16 3.08 -14.26
N LEU A 152 -8.93 2.05 -13.89
CA LEU A 152 -8.96 0.73 -14.53
C LEU A 152 -10.29 0.48 -15.25
#